data_AF-A0A972C659-F1
#
_entry.id   AF-A0A972C659-F1
#
_cell.length_a   1.000
_cell.length_b   1.000
_cell.length_c   1.000
_cell.angle_alpha   90.00
_cell.angle_beta   90.00
_cell.angle_gamma   90.00
#
_symmetry.space_group_name_H-M   'P 1'
#
loop_
_entity.id
_entity.type
_entity.pdbx_description
1 polymer ?
#
loop_
_entity_poly.entity_id
_entity_poly.type
_entity_poly.pdbx_seq_one_letter_code
_entity_poly.pdbx_strand_id
1 'polypeptide(L)' 'PVRLWGNGLPASEVATWADTIAYQLFCNLNRVPRRYRD' A
#
# COMPACT_ATOMS: atom_id res chain seq x y z
N PRO A 1 10.92 -9.79 -7.47
CA PRO A 1 10.24 -9.15 -6.32
C PRO A 1 9.37 -8.01 -6.85
N VAL A 2 8.12 -7.91 -6.42
CA VAL A 2 7.15 -6.92 -6.93
C VAL A 2 6.89 -5.86 -5.88
N ARG A 3 6.78 -4.59 -6.29
CA ARG A 3 6.43 -3.46 -5.41
C ARG A 3 5.03 -2.99 -5.76
N LEU A 4 4.12 -3.06 -4.78
CA LEU A 4 2.72 -2.64 -4.96
C LEU A 4 2.51 -1.14 -4.70
N TRP A 5 3.31 -0.55 -3.81
CA TRP A 5 3.44 0.89 -3.55
C TRP A 5 4.78 1.15 -2.84
N GLY A 6 5.23 2.40 -2.77
CA GLY A 6 6.45 2.81 -2.08
C GLY A 6 7.20 3.93 -2.80
N ASN A 7 8.54 3.94 -2.70
CA ASN A 7 9.36 4.95 -3.39
C ASN A 7 9.07 4.96 -4.91
N GLY A 8 8.72 6.13 -5.44
CA GLY A 8 8.35 6.34 -6.84
C GLY A 8 6.94 5.88 -7.23
N LEU A 9 6.16 5.32 -6.29
CA LEU A 9 4.78 4.88 -6.52
C LEU A 9 3.92 5.11 -5.26
N PRO A 10 3.31 6.29 -5.10
CA PRO A 10 2.55 6.62 -3.91
C PRO A 10 1.30 5.74 -3.77
N ALA A 11 1.01 5.29 -2.54
CA ALA A 11 -0.15 4.44 -2.27
C ALA A 11 -1.50 5.13 -2.57
N SER A 12 -1.54 6.46 -2.53
CA SER A 12 -2.72 7.25 -2.92
C SER A 12 -3.05 7.11 -4.41
N GLU A 13 -2.05 7.15 -5.27
CA GLU A 13 -2.23 6.94 -6.71
C GLU A 13 -2.73 5.53 -6.99
N VAL A 14 -2.13 4.52 -6.36
CA VAL A 14 -2.58 3.12 -6.45
C VAL A 14 -4.04 2.98 -5.98
N ALA A 15 -4.43 3.68 -4.92
CA ALA A 15 -5.80 3.67 -4.44
C ALA A 15 -6.79 4.27 -5.45
N THR A 16 -6.42 5.37 -6.11
CA THR A 16 -7.23 5.99 -7.18
C THR A 16 -7.48 5.02 -8.33
N TRP A 17 -6.45 4.29 -8.77
CA TRP A 17 -6.60 3.26 -9.81
C TRP A 17 -7.44 2.05 -9.37
N ALA A 18 -7.46 1.76 -8.06
CA ALA A 18 -8.22 0.67 -7.46
C ALA A 18 -9.61 1.10 -6.94
N ASP A 19 -10.09 2.29 -7.31
CA ASP A 19 -11.38 2.88 -6.90
C ASP A 19 -11.60 2.87 -5.38
N THR A 20 -10.55 3.22 -4.64
CA THR A 20 -10.53 3.22 -3.18
C THR A 20 -9.68 4.37 -2.63
N ILE A 21 -9.57 4.45 -1.32
CA ILE A 21 -8.71 5.42 -0.62
C ILE A 21 -7.52 4.70 0.03
N ALA A 22 -6.39 5.41 0.16
CA ALA A 22 -5.17 4.86 0.73
C ALA A 22 -5.38 4.24 2.13
N TYR A 23 -6.29 4.82 2.92
CA TYR A 23 -6.66 4.29 4.23
C TYR A 23 -7.18 2.85 4.15
N GLN A 24 -8.08 2.55 3.21
CA GLN A 24 -8.61 1.19 3.02
C GLN A 24 -7.51 0.21 2.61
N LEU A 25 -6.56 0.64 1.76
CA LEU A 25 -5.40 -0.19 1.41
C LEU A 25 -4.55 -0.55 2.63
N PHE A 26 -4.28 0.41 3.52
CA PHE A 26 -3.47 0.17 4.71
C PHE A 26 -4.20 -0.66 5.76
N CYS A 27 -5.48 -0.39 5.99
CA CYS A 27 -6.26 -1.06 7.03
C CYS A 27 -6.66 -2.50 6.67
N ASN A 28 -6.74 -2.83 5.38
CA ASN A 28 -7.14 -4.17 4.91
C ASN A 28 -5.95 -5.15 4.74
N LEU A 29 -4.76 -4.83 5.26
CA LEU A 29 -3.58 -5.70 5.23
C LEU A 29 -3.68 -6.84 6.27
N ASN A 30 -3.90 -8.07 5.80
CA ASN A 30 -4.14 -9.23 6.67
C ASN A 30 -2.93 -10.17 6.85
N ARG A 31 -2.47 -10.84 5.78
CA ARG A 31 -1.57 -12.00 5.88
C ARG A 31 -0.08 -11.68 5.64
N VAL A 32 0.30 -10.41 5.69
CA VAL A 32 1.65 -9.95 5.35
C VAL A 32 2.49 -9.71 6.61
N PRO A 33 3.78 -10.13 6.63
CA PRO A 33 4.66 -9.83 7.75
C PRO A 33 4.97 -8.33 7.82
N ARG A 34 4.90 -7.75 9.02
CA ARG A 34 5.24 -6.34 9.26
C ARG A 34 6.70 -6.24 9.70
N ARG A 35 7.49 -5.42 8.98
CA ARG A 35 8.90 -5.16 9.30
C ARG A 35 9.06 -3.67 9.54
N TYR A 36 9.37 -3.29 10.77
CA TYR A 36 9.62 -1.89 11.14
C TYR A 36 11.10 -1.56 10.91
N ARG A 37 11.38 -0.38 10.37
CA ARG A 37 12.71 0.18 10.11
C ARG A 37 12.64 1.67 10.40
N ASP A 38 13.77 2.23 10.83
CA ASP A 38 13.92 3.66 11.11
C ASP A 38 13.94 4.51 9.82
#